data_AF-N6UKW7-F1
#
_entry.id   AF-N6UKW7-F1
#
_cell.length_a   1.000
_cell.length_b   1.000
_cell.length_c   1.000
_cell.angle_alpha   90.00
_cell.angle_beta   90.00
_cell.angle_gamma   90.00
#
_symmetry.space_group_name_H-M   'P 1'
#
loop_
_entity.id
_entity.type
_entity.pdbx_description
1 polymer ?
#
loop_
_entity_poly.entity_id
_entity_poly.type
_entity_poly.pdbx_seq_one_letter_code
_entity_poly.pdbx_strand_id
1 'polypeptide(L)'
;MASETKKKFFKEVRPILSLDHHEARRRVLNLYKAWFRQIPFMVKYYDVEFSETRCKQKLREEFTKHPQINDIRIIDMLVIKNLIEMEVLYNRKMQTYVCQNVGTTF
;
A
#
# COMPACT_ATOMS: atom_id res chain seq x y z
N MET A 1 36.07 -3.27 40.70
CA MET A 1 34.93 -2.72 39.92
C MET A 1 34.98 -3.31 38.52
N ALA A 2 34.32 -4.44 38.29
CA ALA A 2 34.20 -5.03 36.94
C ALA A 2 32.82 -4.70 36.41
N SER A 3 32.76 -3.81 35.41
CA SER A 3 31.50 -3.42 34.76
C SER A 3 31.02 -4.55 33.86
N GLU A 4 29.96 -5.25 34.27
CA GLU A 4 29.28 -6.23 33.43
C GLU A 4 28.64 -5.51 32.22
N THR A 5 29.21 -5.74 31.04
CA THR A 5 28.60 -5.33 29.78
C THR A 5 27.35 -6.14 29.53
N LYS A 6 26.17 -5.58 29.82
CA LYS A 6 24.88 -6.13 29.43
C LYS A 6 24.83 -6.28 27.90
N LYS A 7 25.00 -7.50 27.38
CA LYS A 7 24.72 -7.83 25.99
C LYS A 7 23.23 -7.58 25.74
N LYS A 8 22.90 -6.47 25.07
CA LYS A 8 21.55 -6.25 24.55
C LYS A 8 21.31 -7.30 23.46
N PHE A 9 20.51 -8.31 23.78
CA PHE A 9 19.93 -9.18 22.76
C PHE A 9 18.88 -8.37 22.01
N PHE A 10 19.28 -7.74 20.90
CA PHE A 10 18.32 -7.27 19.92
C PHE A 10 17.76 -8.52 19.23
N LYS A 11 16.44 -8.71 19.31
CA LYS A 11 15.78 -9.76 18.53
C LYS A 11 15.91 -9.33 17.07
N GLU A 12 16.80 -9.97 16.32
CA GLU A 12 17.02 -9.69 14.90
C GLU A 12 15.75 -10.06 14.14
N VAL A 13 14.96 -9.06 13.80
CA VAL A 13 13.73 -9.25 13.02
C VAL A 13 14.11 -9.20 11.55
N ARG A 14 13.84 -10.29 10.82
CA ARG A 14 14.05 -10.32 9.38
C ARG A 14 13.10 -9.34 8.68
N PRO A 15 13.62 -8.41 7.86
CA PRO A 15 12.78 -7.52 7.06
C PRO A 15 12.02 -8.32 6.00
N ILE A 16 10.82 -7.85 5.64
CA ILE A 16 9.94 -8.53 4.69
C ILE A 16 10.32 -8.15 3.25
N LEU A 17 10.47 -6.84 2.98
CA LEU A 17 10.88 -6.33 1.67
C LEU A 17 11.94 -5.22 1.79
N SER A 18 11.72 -4.26 2.68
CA SER A 18 12.54 -3.05 2.80
C SER A 18 13.53 -3.19 3.94
N LEU A 19 14.80 -2.86 3.66
CA LEU A 19 15.85 -2.81 4.68
C LEU A 19 15.85 -1.49 5.45
N ASP A 20 15.42 -0.42 4.79
CA ASP A 20 15.43 0.94 5.31
C ASP A 20 14.15 1.71 4.96
N HIS A 21 13.83 2.74 5.73
CA HIS A 21 12.67 3.60 5.52
C HIS A 21 12.70 4.30 4.16
N HIS A 22 13.89 4.63 3.65
CA HIS A 22 14.03 5.25 2.34
C HIS A 22 13.53 4.30 1.23
N GLU A 23 13.84 3.01 1.34
CA GLU A 23 13.42 2.00 0.37
C GLU A 23 11.90 1.78 0.42
N ALA A 24 11.35 1.66 1.63
CA ALA A 24 9.91 1.55 1.86
C ALA A 24 9.16 2.75 1.26
N ARG A 25 9.65 3.98 1.48
CA ARG A 25 9.06 5.20 0.92
C ARG A 25 9.10 5.21 -0.60
N ARG A 26 10.20 4.76 -1.23
CA ARG A 26 10.27 4.63 -2.70
C ARG A 26 9.22 3.65 -3.21
N ARG A 27 9.03 2.51 -2.56
CA ARG A 27 8.02 1.51 -2.94
C ARG A 27 6.60 2.07 -2.83
N VAL A 28 6.27 2.74 -1.73
CA VAL A 28 4.97 3.40 -1.55
C VAL A 28 4.71 4.44 -2.66
N LEU A 29 5.69 5.28 -2.99
CA LEU A 29 5.54 6.28 -4.06
C LEU A 29 5.40 5.64 -5.45
N ASN A 30 6.13 4.55 -5.72
CA ASN A 30 6.01 3.82 -6.97
C ASN A 30 4.63 3.17 -7.11
N LEU A 31 4.11 2.60 -6.02
CA LEU A 31 2.76 2.04 -5.94
C LEU A 31 1.70 3.13 -6.19
N TYR A 32 1.82 4.29 -5.54
CA TYR A 32 0.92 5.42 -5.77
C TYR A 32 0.90 5.86 -7.25
N LYS A 33 2.07 5.95 -7.89
CA LYS A 33 2.18 6.27 -9.32
C LYS A 33 1.62 5.16 -10.22
N ALA A 34 1.67 3.90 -9.81
CA ALA A 34 1.09 2.79 -10.55
C ALA A 34 -0.45 2.86 -10.50
N TRP A 35 -1.03 3.07 -9.32
CA TRP A 35 -2.46 3.30 -9.14
C TRP A 35 -2.97 4.48 -9.98
N PHE A 36 -2.25 5.60 -9.97
CA PHE A 36 -2.67 6.78 -10.74
C PHE A 36 -2.75 6.52 -12.25
N ARG A 37 -1.88 5.65 -12.78
CA ARG A 37 -1.92 5.22 -14.19
C ARG A 37 -3.04 4.22 -14.46
N GLN A 38 -3.43 3.43 -13.47
CA GLN A 38 -4.46 2.41 -13.62
C GLN A 38 -5.89 2.99 -13.52
N ILE A 39 -6.10 4.06 -12.75
CA ILE A 39 -7.42 4.69 -12.55
C ILE A 39 -8.16 5.02 -13.87
N PRO A 40 -7.55 5.67 -14.89
CA PRO A 40 -8.23 5.95 -16.15
C PRO A 40 -8.75 4.68 -16.85
N PHE A 41 -7.95 3.60 -16.81
CA PHE A 41 -8.34 2.31 -17.38
C PHE A 41 -9.49 1.70 -16.58
N MET A 42 -9.43 1.75 -15.24
CA MET A 42 -10.51 1.24 -14.39
C MET A 42 -11.84 1.95 -14.66
N VAL A 43 -11.84 3.28 -14.76
CA VAL A 43 -13.07 4.06 -15.04
C VAL A 43 -13.64 3.70 -16.41
N LYS A 44 -12.78 3.55 -17.43
CA LYS A 44 -13.21 3.23 -18.80
C LYS A 44 -13.74 1.80 -18.95
N TYR A 45 -13.11 0.82 -18.31
CA TYR A 45 -13.44 -0.60 -18.52
C TYR A 45 -14.52 -1.13 -17.58
N TYR A 46 -14.71 -0.53 -16.41
CA TYR A 46 -15.58 -1.06 -15.35
C TYR A 46 -16.89 -0.27 -15.16
N ASP A 47 -17.26 0.56 -16.14
CA ASP A 47 -18.47 1.41 -16.16
C ASP A 47 -18.75 2.06 -14.79
N VAL A 48 -17.71 2.67 -14.25
CA VAL A 48 -17.71 3.20 -12.89
C VAL A 48 -18.48 4.52 -12.88
N GLU A 49 -19.52 4.61 -12.05
CA GLU A 49 -20.33 5.84 -11.89
C GLU A 49 -19.53 7.05 -11.37
N PHE A 50 -18.31 6.82 -10.86
CA PHE A 50 -17.44 7.84 -10.32
C PHE A 50 -16.54 8.47 -11.38
N SER A 51 -16.42 9.80 -11.33
CA SER A 51 -15.44 10.53 -12.13
C SER A 51 -14.01 10.14 -11.75
N GLU A 52 -13.10 10.19 -12.74
CA GLU A 52 -11.67 9.91 -12.55
C GLU A 52 -11.07 10.76 -11.41
N THR A 53 -11.51 12.02 -11.31
CA THR A 53 -11.11 12.95 -10.26
C THR A 53 -11.49 12.45 -8.87
N ARG A 54 -12.71 11.91 -8.70
CA ARG A 54 -13.19 11.37 -7.42
C ARG A 54 -12.39 10.14 -7.01
N CYS A 55 -12.07 9.24 -7.96
CA CYS A 55 -11.22 8.08 -7.71
C CYS A 55 -9.81 8.48 -7.28
N LYS A 56 -9.20 9.48 -7.94
CA LYS A 56 -7.88 10.02 -7.56
C LYS A 56 -7.88 10.67 -6.19
N GLN A 57 -8.95 11.38 -5.84
CA GLN A 57 -9.10 11.99 -4.52
C GLN A 57 -9.19 10.92 -3.44
N LYS A 58 -10.04 9.91 -3.62
CA LYS A 58 -10.18 8.80 -2.69
C LYS A 58 -8.86 8.03 -2.50
N LEU A 59 -8.10 7.82 -3.58
CA LEU A 59 -6.75 7.25 -3.49
C LEU A 59 -5.85 8.09 -2.58
N ARG A 60 -5.86 9.43 -2.72
CA ARG A 60 -5.05 10.30 -1.87
C ARG A 60 -5.47 10.21 -0.40
N GLU A 61 -6.78 10.19 -0.13
CA GLU A 61 -7.34 10.06 1.21
C GLU A 61 -6.84 8.78 1.89
N GLU A 62 -6.88 7.63 1.21
CA GLU A 62 -6.39 6.38 1.78
C GLU A 62 -4.87 6.39 2.06
N PHE A 63 -4.06 6.93 1.15
CA PHE A 63 -2.61 7.06 1.38
C PHE A 63 -2.24 8.04 2.50
N THR A 64 -3.15 8.98 2.85
CA THR A 64 -2.94 9.94 3.94
C THR A 64 -3.64 9.56 5.24
N LYS A 65 -4.43 8.47 5.27
CA LYS A 65 -5.19 7.99 6.43
C LYS A 65 -4.33 7.47 7.57
N HIS A 66 -3.11 7.01 7.28
CA HIS A 66 -2.23 6.36 8.26
C HIS A 66 -0.87 7.07 8.44
N PRO A 67 -0.82 8.34 8.84
CA PRO A 67 0.43 9.08 9.04
C PRO A 67 1.27 8.56 10.23
N GLN A 68 0.63 7.88 11.19
CA GLN A 68 1.26 7.40 12.42
C GLN A 68 2.08 6.11 12.26
N ILE A 69 2.04 5.45 11.09
CA ILE A 69 2.74 4.19 10.88
C ILE A 69 4.22 4.46 10.58
N ASN A 70 5.06 4.20 11.59
CA ASN A 70 6.51 4.28 11.44
C ASN A 70 7.17 2.91 11.21
N ASP A 71 6.56 1.78 11.57
CA ASP A 71 7.22 0.46 11.41
C ASP A 71 7.30 0.03 9.93
N ILE A 72 8.53 -0.21 9.45
CA ILE A 72 8.83 -0.63 8.06
C ILE A 72 8.03 -1.88 7.68
N ARG A 73 7.87 -2.84 8.59
CA ARG A 73 7.20 -4.13 8.29
C ARG A 73 5.72 -3.94 8.01
N ILE A 74 5.09 -3.00 8.71
CA ILE A 74 3.68 -2.68 8.51
C ILE A 74 3.53 -1.96 7.17
N ILE A 75 4.43 -1.02 6.85
CA ILE A 75 4.44 -0.35 5.55
C ILE A 75 4.58 -1.37 4.42
N ASP A 76 5.53 -2.29 4.53
CA ASP A 76 5.73 -3.35 3.52
C ASP A 76 4.51 -4.25 3.37
N MET A 77 3.88 -4.64 4.49
CA MET A 77 2.66 -5.45 4.46
C MET A 77 1.50 -4.71 3.76
N LEU A 78 1.33 -3.41 4.02
CA LEU A 78 0.32 -2.59 3.35
C LEU A 78 0.61 -2.45 1.84
N VAL A 79 1.88 -2.29 1.46
CA VAL A 79 2.28 -2.26 0.04
C VAL A 79 1.97 -3.58 -0.64
N ILE A 80 2.32 -4.72 -0.04
CA ILE A 80 2.02 -6.06 -0.57
C ILE A 80 0.51 -6.25 -0.75
N LYS A 81 -0.28 -5.90 0.27
CA LYS A 81 -1.75 -5.99 0.21
C LYS A 81 -2.31 -5.23 -1.00
N ASN A 82 -1.86 -3.99 -1.19
CA ASN A 82 -2.29 -3.15 -2.32
C ASN A 82 -1.84 -3.69 -3.69
N LEU A 83 -0.64 -4.27 -3.78
CA LEU A 83 -0.17 -4.91 -5.01
C LEU A 83 -1.02 -6.12 -5.38
N ILE A 84 -1.36 -6.96 -4.41
CA ILE A 84 -2.25 -8.11 -4.61
C ILE A 84 -3.64 -7.63 -5.05
N GLU A 85 -4.19 -6.60 -4.41
CA GLU A 85 -5.48 -6.02 -4.80
C GLU A 85 -5.46 -5.49 -6.25
N MET A 86 -4.38 -4.82 -6.68
CA MET A 86 -4.19 -4.38 -8.07
C MET A 86 -4.19 -5.56 -9.05
N GLU A 87 -3.46 -6.63 -8.72
CA GLU A 87 -3.34 -7.81 -9.58
C GLU A 87 -4.67 -8.58 -9.67
N VAL A 88 -5.39 -8.70 -8.54
CA VAL A 88 -6.73 -9.30 -8.51
C VAL A 88 -7.71 -8.47 -9.35
N LEU A 89 -7.63 -7.14 -9.29
CA LEU A 89 -8.45 -6.24 -10.12
C LEU A 89 -8.18 -6.44 -11.62
N TYR A 90 -6.92 -6.61 -12.00
CA TYR A 90 -6.52 -6.86 -13.38
C TYR A 90 -6.97 -8.24 -13.88
N ASN A 91 -6.85 -9.27 -13.04
CA ASN A 91 -7.14 -10.66 -13.42
C ASN A 91 -8.63 -11.04 -13.31
N ARG A 92 -9.45 -10.36 -12.47
CA ARG A 92 -10.88 -10.70 -12.33
C ARG A 92 -11.71 -10.19 -13.51
N LYS A 93 -12.16 -11.14 -14.35
CA LYS A 93 -13.19 -11.00 -15.39
C LYS A 93 -14.65 -10.85 -14.90
N MET A 94 -14.91 -10.65 -13.60
CA MET A 94 -16.28 -10.56 -13.07
C MET A 94 -16.51 -9.24 -12.32
N GLN A 95 -17.18 -8.33 -13.01
CA GLN A 95 -17.58 -6.98 -12.59
C GLN A 95 -18.84 -7.03 -11.73
N THR A 96 -18.74 -6.72 -10.44
CA THR A 96 -19.85 -6.14 -9.64
C THR A 96 -19.43 -5.72 -8.23
N TYR A 97 -18.47 -6.41 -7.59
CA TYR A 97 -18.23 -6.24 -6.15
C TYR A 97 -17.06 -5.34 -5.73
N VAL A 98 -16.20 -4.90 -6.66
CA VAL A 98 -14.93 -4.21 -6.28
C VAL A 98 -15.02 -2.69 -6.35
N CYS A 99 -15.96 -2.11 -7.10
CA CYS A 99 -16.02 -0.66 -7.28
C CYS A 99 -16.60 0.10 -6.07
N GLN A 100 -17.46 -0.53 -5.28
CA GLN A 100 -17.97 0.06 -4.03
C GLN A 100 -16.87 0.18 -2.95
N ASN A 101 -15.81 -0.63 -3.06
CA ASN A 101 -14.85 -0.85 -1.98
C ASN A 101 -13.39 -0.57 -2.35
N VAL A 102 -13.12 0.16 -3.45
CA VAL A 102 -11.77 0.66 -3.74
C VAL A 102 -11.31 1.51 -2.55
N GLY A 103 -10.34 1.00 -1.79
CA GLY A 103 -9.78 1.66 -0.60
C GLY A 103 -10.48 1.39 0.74
N THR A 104 -11.53 0.57 0.81
CA THR A 104 -12.18 0.31 2.13
C THR A 104 -11.47 -0.75 2.97
N THR A 105 -10.58 -1.53 2.35
CA THR A 105 -9.68 -2.48 3.02
C THR A 105 -8.31 -1.83 3.27
N PHE A 106 -8.27 -0.70 3.99
CA PHE A 106 -7.07 -0.25 4.70
C PHE A 106 -7.21 -0.58 6.18
#